data_AF-A0A349BCS6-F1
#
_entry.id   AF-A0A349BCS6-F1
#
_cell.length_a   1.000
_cell.length_b   1.000
_cell.length_c   1.000
_cell.angle_alpha   90.00
_cell.angle_beta   90.00
_cell.angle_gamma   90.00
#
_symmetry.space_group_name_H-M   'P 1'
#
loop_
_entity.id
_entity.type
_entity.pdbx_description
1 polymer ?
#
loop_
_entity_poly.entity_id
_entity_poly.type
_entity_poly.pdbx_seq_one_letter_code
_entity_poly.pdbx_strand_id
1 'polypeptide(L)'
;TLFGRWGFVGDQVDYYDPRNSYLHEVLERRRGIPITLSVALIEVGRRAGVALAGVGTPAHFMTCTTTGARRWVDAFAGGRILDRAELDDQFSRLAPGIDLDAYLDPVPPRAVVARILSNLVAIHRQRNDRAALLWASRLRTLVPGATPDDRRAYGGALAACGDFVRAAKVLESLVEDGHTSDPDDELAKARRLRARLN
;
A
#
# COMPACT_ATOMS: atom_id res chain seq x y z
N THR A 1 3.48 16.86 20.63
CA THR A 1 2.74 15.94 19.75
C THR A 1 3.64 14.76 19.37
N LEU A 2 3.09 13.73 18.72
CA LEU A 2 3.85 12.58 18.18
C LEU A 2 5.00 13.03 17.25
N PHE A 3 4.73 14.05 16.43
CA PHE A 3 5.69 14.56 15.43
C PHE A 3 6.66 15.62 15.99
N GLY A 4 6.31 16.27 17.11
CA GLY A 4 7.20 17.18 17.83
C GLY A 4 8.11 16.45 18.81
N ARG A 5 7.71 16.40 20.09
CA ARG A 5 8.47 15.78 21.20
C ARG A 5 9.00 14.37 20.90
N TRP A 6 8.23 13.54 20.21
CA TRP A 6 8.65 12.16 19.93
C TRP A 6 9.40 12.03 18.60
N GLY A 7 9.38 13.03 17.73
CA GLY A 7 10.23 13.11 16.53
C GLY A 7 9.85 12.18 15.39
N PHE A 8 8.59 11.72 15.31
CA PHE A 8 8.12 11.01 14.12
C PHE A 8 8.11 11.95 12.91
N VAL A 9 8.68 11.51 11.78
CA VAL A 9 8.84 12.35 10.59
C VAL A 9 8.69 11.57 9.29
N GLY A 10 8.17 12.23 8.25
CA GLY A 10 8.12 11.71 6.89
C GLY A 10 9.52 11.58 6.27
N ASP A 11 9.81 10.46 5.62
CA ASP A 11 11.03 10.33 4.82
C ASP A 11 10.88 10.99 3.45
N GLN A 12 11.38 12.21 3.32
CA GLN A 12 11.40 12.92 2.04
C GLN A 12 12.67 12.64 1.21
N VAL A 13 13.71 12.06 1.83
CA VAL A 13 15.02 11.84 1.20
C VAL A 13 15.07 10.47 0.53
N ASP A 14 14.67 9.43 1.26
CA ASP A 14 14.60 8.06 0.75
C ASP A 14 13.19 7.51 0.93
N TYR A 15 12.23 8.15 0.24
CA TYR A 15 10.80 7.83 0.34
C TYR A 15 10.51 6.34 0.07
N TYR A 16 11.25 5.75 -0.87
CA TYR A 16 11.09 4.36 -1.31
C TYR A 16 11.98 3.36 -0.55
N ASP A 17 12.59 3.75 0.57
CA ASP A 17 13.21 2.80 1.50
C ASP A 17 12.14 1.83 2.04
N PRO A 18 12.28 0.50 1.84
CA PRO A 18 11.28 -0.48 2.31
C PRO A 18 11.05 -0.41 3.82
N ARG A 19 12.05 0.01 4.60
CA ARG A 19 11.93 0.20 6.05
C ARG A 19 10.87 1.25 6.43
N ASN A 20 10.56 2.20 5.55
CA ASN A 20 9.46 3.15 5.79
C ASN A 20 8.08 2.48 5.77
N SER A 21 7.96 1.29 5.18
CA SER A 21 6.73 0.48 5.12
C SER A 21 6.67 -0.63 6.18
N TYR A 22 7.78 -0.91 6.87
CA TYR A 22 7.83 -1.88 7.96
C TYR A 22 7.53 -1.20 9.29
N LEU A 23 6.39 -1.51 9.91
CA LEU A 23 5.95 -0.77 11.11
C LEU A 23 6.95 -0.83 12.28
N HIS A 24 7.64 -1.96 12.47
CA HIS A 24 8.66 -2.08 13.52
C HIS A 24 9.83 -1.11 13.30
N GLU A 25 10.35 -1.03 12.07
CA GLU A 25 11.39 -0.07 11.66
C GLU A 25 10.91 1.38 11.78
N VAL A 26 9.66 1.66 11.39
CA VAL A 26 9.07 3.00 11.52
C VAL A 26 9.00 3.44 12.97
N LEU A 27 8.66 2.56 13.90
CA LEU A 27 8.61 2.86 15.33
C LEU A 27 10.00 3.07 15.94
N GLU A 28 10.98 2.28 15.51
CA GLU A 28 12.36 2.38 15.99
C GLU A 28 13.07 3.63 15.44
N ARG A 29 13.02 3.83 14.12
CA ARG A 29 13.66 4.95 13.41
C ARG A 29 12.87 6.24 13.51
N ARG A 30 11.59 6.16 13.92
CA ARG A 30 10.61 7.26 13.94
C ARG A 30 10.47 7.94 12.58
N ARG A 31 10.61 7.16 11.52
CA ARG A 31 10.66 7.64 10.14
C ARG A 31 9.83 6.73 9.24
N GLY A 32 8.98 7.30 8.41
CA GLY A 32 8.05 6.51 7.60
C GLY A 32 7.42 7.27 6.44
N ILE A 33 6.46 6.62 5.80
CA ILE A 33 5.64 7.17 4.70
C ILE A 33 4.25 7.54 5.23
N PRO A 34 3.40 8.25 4.46
CA PRO A 34 2.13 8.75 4.96
C PRO A 34 1.27 7.67 5.66
N ILE A 35 1.13 6.50 5.03
CA ILE A 35 0.30 5.41 5.57
C ILE A 35 0.81 4.83 6.89
N THR A 36 2.13 4.62 7.06
CA THR A 36 2.68 4.02 8.28
C THR A 36 2.73 5.01 9.44
N LEU A 37 3.00 6.29 9.16
CA LEU A 37 2.89 7.37 10.15
C LEU A 37 1.44 7.59 10.58
N SER A 38 0.48 7.49 9.66
CA SER A 38 -0.94 7.53 10.00
C SER A 38 -1.37 6.36 10.87
N VAL A 39 -0.85 5.14 10.64
CA VAL A 39 -1.10 4.00 11.55
C VAL A 39 -0.58 4.28 12.96
N ALA A 40 0.65 4.81 13.08
CA ALA A 40 1.19 5.20 14.38
C ALA A 40 0.34 6.28 15.06
N LEU A 41 -0.13 7.28 14.30
CA LEU A 41 -1.00 8.34 14.79
C LEU A 41 -2.36 7.81 15.26
N ILE A 42 -3.01 6.93 14.49
CA ILE A 42 -4.29 6.29 14.86
C ILE A 42 -4.14 5.53 16.18
N GLU A 43 -3.08 4.74 16.31
CA GLU A 43 -2.87 3.92 17.50
C GLU A 43 -2.51 4.73 18.74
N VAL A 44 -1.73 5.81 18.59
CA VAL A 44 -1.47 6.76 19.68
C VAL A 44 -2.73 7.54 20.04
N GLY A 45 -3.48 8.01 19.05
CA GLY A 45 -4.75 8.70 19.23
C GLY A 45 -5.74 7.86 20.04
N ARG A 46 -5.93 6.59 19.65
CA ARG A 46 -6.79 5.64 20.37
C ARG A 46 -6.42 5.50 21.85
N ARG A 47 -5.13 5.44 22.17
CA ARG A 47 -4.63 5.37 23.57
C ARG A 47 -4.78 6.68 24.32
N ALA A 48 -4.79 7.81 23.61
CA ALA A 48 -5.01 9.14 24.16
C ALA A 48 -6.49 9.57 24.19
N GLY A 49 -7.44 8.69 23.81
CA GLY A 49 -8.86 9.01 23.76
C GLY A 49 -9.30 9.83 22.53
N VAL A 50 -8.46 9.93 21.49
CA VAL A 50 -8.77 10.62 20.24
C VAL A 50 -9.10 9.60 19.16
N ALA A 51 -10.35 9.60 18.71
CA ALA A 51 -10.82 8.66 17.70
C ALA A 51 -10.44 9.14 16.28
N LEU A 52 -9.50 8.42 15.66
CA LEU A 52 -9.01 8.68 14.31
C LEU A 52 -9.23 7.46 13.42
N ALA A 53 -9.54 7.69 12.16
CA ALA A 53 -9.54 6.65 11.13
C ALA A 53 -8.67 7.05 9.94
N GLY A 54 -8.16 6.07 9.21
CA GLY A 54 -7.37 6.31 8.01
C GLY A 54 -8.25 6.74 6.83
N VAL A 55 -7.76 7.66 6.02
CA VAL A 55 -8.39 8.12 4.77
C VAL A 55 -7.37 7.92 3.65
N GLY A 56 -7.75 7.11 2.66
CA GLY A 56 -6.89 6.74 1.54
C GLY A 56 -7.30 7.46 0.26
N THR A 57 -6.59 8.52 -0.09
CA THR A 57 -6.81 9.23 -1.36
C THR A 57 -5.85 8.73 -2.44
N PRO A 58 -6.03 9.09 -3.71
CA PRO A 58 -4.99 8.92 -4.71
C PRO A 58 -3.75 9.73 -4.31
N ALA A 59 -2.56 9.17 -4.55
CA ALA A 59 -1.24 9.74 -4.22
C ALA A 59 -0.91 9.96 -2.72
N HIS A 60 -1.89 10.02 -1.79
CA HIS A 60 -1.62 10.30 -0.38
C HIS A 60 -2.42 9.42 0.60
N PHE A 61 -2.04 9.45 1.87
CA PHE A 61 -2.79 8.80 2.95
C PHE A 61 -2.74 9.69 4.18
N MET A 62 -3.87 9.84 4.84
CA MET A 62 -4.00 10.70 6.03
C MET A 62 -4.96 10.08 7.04
N THR A 63 -5.27 10.83 8.10
CA THR A 63 -6.29 10.42 9.07
C THR A 63 -7.40 11.46 9.15
N CYS A 64 -8.57 11.08 9.64
CA CYS A 64 -9.63 12.01 10.01
C CYS A 64 -10.20 11.70 11.39
N THR A 65 -10.74 12.71 12.06
CA THR A 65 -11.50 12.53 13.30
C THR A 65 -12.82 11.83 13.01
N THR A 66 -13.17 10.83 13.83
CA THR A 66 -14.44 10.08 13.71
C THR A 66 -15.49 10.52 14.72
N THR A 67 -15.16 11.49 15.57
CA THR A 67 -16.05 12.07 16.57
C THR A 67 -15.99 13.59 16.52
N GLY A 68 -17.13 14.25 16.68
CA GLY A 68 -17.21 15.72 16.61
C GLY A 68 -17.06 16.25 15.18
N ALA A 69 -16.56 17.47 15.04
CA ALA A 69 -16.30 18.06 13.74
C ALA A 69 -15.19 17.29 13.00
N ARG A 70 -15.46 16.90 11.75
CA ARG A 70 -14.47 16.21 10.91
C ARG A 70 -13.30 17.15 10.61
N ARG A 71 -12.11 16.70 10.98
CA ARG A 71 -10.81 17.32 10.67
C ARG A 71 -9.90 16.26 10.10
N TRP A 72 -9.03 16.65 9.18
CA TRP A 72 -8.02 15.75 8.62
C TRP A 72 -6.67 16.03 9.26
N VAL A 73 -5.84 15.00 9.39
CA VAL A 73 -4.49 15.13 9.94
C VAL A 73 -3.51 14.43 9.02
N ASP A 74 -2.60 15.22 8.46
CA ASP A 74 -1.53 14.76 7.60
C ASP A 74 -0.31 14.39 8.46
N ALA A 75 -0.15 13.09 8.71
CA ALA A 75 0.94 12.55 9.51
C ALA A 75 2.31 12.71 8.83
N PHE A 76 2.36 12.77 7.50
CA PHE A 76 3.60 12.97 6.75
C PHE A 76 4.07 14.41 6.81
N ALA A 77 3.12 15.37 6.82
CA ALA A 77 3.38 16.79 7.01
C ALA A 77 3.46 17.19 8.51
N GLY A 78 4.05 16.33 9.35
CA GLY A 78 4.31 16.65 10.77
C GLY A 78 3.05 16.72 11.64
N GLY A 79 1.95 16.10 11.22
CA GLY A 79 0.67 16.15 11.94
C GLY A 79 -0.12 17.42 11.70
N ARG A 80 0.05 18.07 10.54
CA ARG A 80 -0.73 19.24 10.14
C ARG A 80 -2.21 18.88 10.15
N ILE A 81 -3.00 19.65 10.91
CA ILE A 81 -4.46 19.53 10.95
C ILE A 81 -5.04 20.39 9.83
N LEU A 82 -6.01 19.86 9.11
CA LEU A 82 -6.66 20.49 7.98
C LEU A 82 -8.15 20.59 8.22
N ASP A 83 -8.70 21.75 7.88
CA ASP A 83 -10.12 21.85 7.52
C ASP A 83 -10.37 21.43 6.07
N ARG A 84 -11.64 21.54 5.64
CA ARG A 84 -12.05 21.14 4.30
C ARG A 84 -11.40 22.01 3.21
N ALA A 85 -11.30 23.33 3.42
CA ALA A 85 -10.74 24.24 2.43
C ALA A 85 -9.24 24.01 2.26
N GLU A 86 -8.50 23.80 3.37
CA GLU A 86 -7.08 23.48 3.34
C GLU A 86 -6.79 22.12 2.71
N LEU A 87 -7.70 21.16 2.88
CA LEU A 87 -7.63 19.85 2.25
C LEU A 87 -7.82 19.96 0.73
N ASP A 88 -8.85 20.68 0.28
CA ASP A 88 -9.12 20.91 -1.14
C ASP A 88 -7.94 21.62 -1.82
N ASP A 89 -7.36 22.65 -1.18
CA ASP A 89 -6.16 23.34 -1.66
C ASP A 89 -4.91 22.43 -1.70
N GLN A 90 -4.76 21.52 -0.74
CA GLN A 90 -3.66 20.54 -0.77
C GLN A 90 -3.83 19.56 -1.95
N PHE A 91 -5.04 19.03 -2.15
CA PHE A 91 -5.29 18.00 -3.17
C PHE A 91 -5.38 18.54 -4.60
N SER A 92 -5.83 19.77 -4.79
CA SER A 92 -5.79 20.41 -6.11
C SER A 92 -4.38 20.43 -6.71
N ARG A 93 -3.34 20.47 -5.86
CA ARG A 93 -1.92 20.42 -6.25
C ARG A 93 -1.37 19.01 -6.37
N LEU A 94 -1.74 18.09 -5.48
CA LEU A 94 -1.20 16.73 -5.45
C LEU A 94 -1.85 15.81 -6.49
N ALA A 95 -3.13 16.00 -6.77
CA ALA A 95 -3.93 15.13 -7.63
C ALA A 95 -4.97 15.96 -8.42
N PRO A 96 -4.51 16.83 -9.34
CA PRO A 96 -5.40 17.71 -10.10
C PRO A 96 -6.44 16.90 -10.90
N GLY A 97 -7.69 17.35 -10.89
CA GLY A 97 -8.79 16.74 -11.64
C GLY A 97 -9.44 15.51 -10.99
N ILE A 98 -8.99 15.11 -9.79
CA ILE A 98 -9.64 14.06 -9.01
C ILE A 98 -10.75 14.66 -8.15
N ASP A 99 -11.96 14.08 -8.23
CA ASP A 99 -13.01 14.33 -7.24
C ASP A 99 -12.59 13.75 -5.90
N LEU A 100 -12.16 14.63 -4.99
CA LEU A 100 -11.65 14.24 -3.68
C LEU A 100 -12.73 13.60 -2.81
N ASP A 101 -14.00 14.03 -2.93
CA ASP A 101 -15.08 13.58 -2.07
C ASP A 101 -15.32 12.08 -2.17
N ALA A 102 -15.05 11.48 -3.34
CA ALA A 102 -15.09 10.04 -3.57
C ALA A 102 -14.09 9.23 -2.71
N TYR A 103 -13.14 9.88 -2.05
CA TYR A 103 -12.05 9.23 -1.30
C TYR A 103 -11.95 9.66 0.17
N LEU A 104 -12.85 10.50 0.67
CA LEU A 104 -12.77 11.04 2.05
C LEU A 104 -13.33 10.11 3.12
N ASP A 105 -13.91 8.97 2.72
CA ASP A 105 -14.44 8.00 3.66
C ASP A 105 -13.34 7.19 4.36
N PRO A 106 -13.54 6.86 5.65
CA PRO A 106 -12.63 5.99 6.37
C PRO A 106 -12.39 4.66 5.68
N VAL A 107 -11.12 4.27 5.56
CA VAL A 107 -10.75 2.95 5.03
C VAL A 107 -10.64 1.91 6.16
N PRO A 108 -11.07 0.66 5.93
CA PRO A 108 -10.96 -0.38 6.93
C PRO A 108 -9.49 -0.79 7.15
N PRO A 109 -9.11 -1.32 8.33
CA PRO A 109 -7.73 -1.71 8.63
C PRO A 109 -7.12 -2.68 7.62
N ARG A 110 -7.92 -3.59 7.04
CA ARG A 110 -7.45 -4.53 6.01
C ARG A 110 -7.04 -3.82 4.72
N ALA A 111 -7.71 -2.73 4.34
CA ALA A 111 -7.34 -1.92 3.18
C ALA A 111 -6.01 -1.17 3.43
N VAL A 112 -5.76 -0.74 4.67
CA VAL A 112 -4.47 -0.15 5.07
C VAL A 112 -3.33 -1.16 4.90
N VAL A 113 -3.52 -2.40 5.38
CA VAL A 113 -2.53 -3.48 5.21
C VAL A 113 -2.31 -3.81 3.73
N ALA A 114 -3.38 -3.92 2.94
CA ALA A 114 -3.28 -4.15 1.50
C ALA A 114 -2.42 -3.08 0.82
N ARG A 115 -2.63 -1.80 1.16
CA ARG A 115 -1.90 -0.68 0.58
C ARG A 115 -0.43 -0.64 1.03
N ILE A 116 -0.12 -0.99 2.28
CA ILE A 116 1.27 -1.18 2.74
C ILE A 116 1.97 -2.29 1.94
N LEU A 117 1.30 -3.42 1.71
CA LEU A 117 1.86 -4.52 0.93
C LEU A 117 2.03 -4.14 -0.55
N SER A 118 1.11 -3.39 -1.14
CA SER A 118 1.26 -2.85 -2.50
C SER A 118 2.47 -1.92 -2.63
N ASN A 119 2.73 -1.06 -1.63
CA ASN A 119 3.95 -0.25 -1.60
C ASN A 119 5.20 -1.11 -1.57
N LEU A 120 5.24 -2.15 -0.71
CA LEU A 120 6.36 -3.07 -0.62
C LEU A 120 6.59 -3.86 -1.92
N VAL A 121 5.51 -4.31 -2.59
CA VAL A 121 5.60 -4.96 -3.91
C VAL A 121 6.23 -4.01 -4.94
N ALA A 122 5.79 -2.75 -4.98
CA ALA A 122 6.35 -1.76 -5.91
C ALA A 122 7.84 -1.48 -5.62
N ILE A 123 8.19 -1.25 -4.36
CA ILE A 123 9.57 -1.00 -3.91
C ILE A 123 10.49 -2.17 -4.25
N HIS A 124 10.12 -3.40 -3.89
CA HIS A 124 10.97 -4.57 -4.10
C HIS A 124 11.09 -4.94 -5.58
N ARG A 125 10.05 -4.67 -6.37
CA ARG A 125 10.13 -4.78 -7.84
C ARG A 125 11.15 -3.79 -8.41
N GLN A 126 11.10 -2.52 -8.01
CA GLN A 126 12.04 -1.50 -8.48
C GLN A 126 13.48 -1.83 -8.08
N ARG A 127 13.67 -2.37 -6.86
CA ARG A 127 14.99 -2.75 -6.33
C ARG A 127 15.51 -4.09 -6.88
N ASN A 128 14.72 -4.81 -7.68
CA ASN A 128 15.01 -6.17 -8.13
C ASN A 128 15.29 -7.16 -6.99
N ASP A 129 14.73 -6.94 -5.79
CA ASP A 129 14.82 -7.87 -4.67
C ASP A 129 13.77 -8.97 -4.84
N ARG A 130 14.18 -10.07 -5.49
CA ARG A 130 13.28 -11.17 -5.87
C ARG A 130 12.67 -11.86 -4.65
N ALA A 131 13.45 -12.07 -3.59
CA ALA A 131 12.99 -12.76 -2.40
C ALA A 131 11.95 -11.92 -1.65
N ALA A 132 12.24 -10.64 -1.44
CA ALA A 132 11.30 -9.73 -0.77
C ALA A 132 10.05 -9.47 -1.64
N LEU A 133 10.20 -9.38 -2.96
CA LEU A 133 9.08 -9.27 -3.89
C LEU A 133 8.16 -10.50 -3.83
N LEU A 134 8.72 -11.71 -3.80
CA LEU A 134 7.94 -12.94 -3.67
C LEU A 134 7.17 -12.98 -2.35
N TRP A 135 7.81 -12.63 -1.25
CA TRP A 135 7.17 -12.56 0.06
C TRP A 135 6.03 -11.53 0.09
N ALA A 136 6.28 -10.30 -0.36
CA ALA A 136 5.30 -9.21 -0.31
C ALA A 136 4.09 -9.49 -1.23
N SER A 137 4.35 -9.98 -2.45
CA SER A 137 3.28 -10.32 -3.40
C SER A 137 2.44 -11.51 -2.90
N ARG A 138 3.06 -12.54 -2.30
CA ARG A 138 2.32 -13.63 -1.67
C ARG A 138 1.39 -13.12 -0.58
N LEU A 139 1.90 -12.33 0.37
CA LEU A 139 1.07 -11.76 1.42
C LEU A 139 -0.07 -10.90 0.85
N ARG A 140 0.21 -10.10 -0.18
CA ARG A 140 -0.81 -9.27 -0.82
C ARG A 140 -1.98 -10.09 -1.37
N THR A 141 -1.71 -11.26 -1.95
CA THR A 141 -2.77 -12.17 -2.45
C THR A 141 -3.62 -12.80 -1.34
N LEU A 142 -3.13 -12.85 -0.10
CA LEU A 142 -3.85 -13.39 1.05
C LEU A 142 -4.73 -12.34 1.75
N VAL A 143 -4.53 -11.05 1.47
CA VAL A 143 -5.36 -9.97 2.04
C VAL A 143 -6.66 -9.82 1.25
N PRO A 144 -7.83 -9.76 1.91
CA PRO A 144 -9.11 -9.53 1.24
C PRO A 144 -9.09 -8.31 0.32
N GLY A 145 -9.76 -8.42 -0.83
CA GLY A 145 -9.67 -7.42 -1.90
C GLY A 145 -8.40 -7.52 -2.73
N ALA A 146 -7.71 -8.67 -2.72
CA ALA A 146 -6.68 -8.99 -3.71
C ALA A 146 -7.29 -9.03 -5.12
N THR A 147 -6.62 -8.39 -6.07
CA THR A 147 -7.08 -8.32 -7.46
C THR A 147 -6.41 -9.39 -8.33
N PRO A 148 -6.92 -9.63 -9.54
CA PRO A 148 -6.20 -10.40 -10.55
C PRO A 148 -4.76 -9.90 -10.81
N ASP A 149 -4.53 -8.60 -10.73
CA ASP A 149 -3.18 -8.02 -10.90
C ASP A 149 -2.25 -8.36 -9.73
N ASP A 150 -2.76 -8.44 -8.50
CA ASP A 150 -1.97 -8.91 -7.36
C ASP A 150 -1.53 -10.37 -7.55
N ARG A 151 -2.43 -11.21 -8.09
CA ARG A 151 -2.12 -12.60 -8.46
C ARG A 151 -1.11 -12.67 -9.60
N ARG A 152 -1.27 -11.88 -10.66
CA ARG A 152 -0.27 -11.77 -11.75
C ARG A 152 1.10 -11.34 -11.21
N ALA A 153 1.13 -10.35 -10.31
CA ALA A 153 2.36 -9.89 -9.67
C ALA A 153 3.05 -11.02 -8.88
N TYR A 154 2.29 -11.84 -8.15
CA TYR A 154 2.81 -13.01 -7.44
C TYR A 154 3.34 -14.10 -8.40
N GLY A 155 2.60 -14.40 -9.48
CA GLY A 155 3.07 -15.32 -10.53
C GLY A 155 4.39 -14.86 -11.17
N GLY A 156 4.51 -13.57 -11.46
CA GLY A 156 5.77 -12.97 -11.94
C GLY A 156 6.91 -13.07 -10.94
N ALA A 157 6.63 -12.87 -9.65
CA ALA A 157 7.62 -13.00 -8.59
C ALA A 157 8.12 -14.45 -8.41
N LEU A 158 7.22 -15.43 -8.51
CA LEU A 158 7.57 -16.86 -8.54
C LEU A 158 8.51 -17.17 -9.72
N ALA A 159 8.16 -16.71 -10.92
CA ALA A 159 8.97 -16.91 -12.12
C ALA A 159 10.37 -16.26 -11.98
N ALA A 160 10.44 -15.06 -11.41
CA ALA A 160 11.72 -14.37 -11.15
C ALA A 160 12.63 -15.16 -10.19
N CYS A 161 12.04 -15.91 -9.24
CA CYS A 161 12.75 -16.79 -8.31
C CYS A 161 13.04 -18.19 -8.89
N GLY A 162 12.66 -18.47 -10.14
CA GLY A 162 12.86 -19.77 -10.78
C GLY A 162 11.78 -20.80 -10.50
N ASP A 163 10.70 -20.43 -9.79
CA ASP A 163 9.58 -21.33 -9.53
C ASP A 163 8.57 -21.33 -10.69
N PHE A 164 9.02 -21.89 -11.80
CA PHE A 164 8.24 -21.86 -13.04
C PHE A 164 6.96 -22.70 -12.96
N VAL A 165 6.95 -23.78 -12.17
CA VAL A 165 5.76 -24.63 -11.98
C VAL A 165 4.65 -23.85 -11.30
N ARG A 166 4.93 -23.22 -10.15
CA ARG A 166 3.89 -22.46 -9.43
C ARG A 166 3.52 -21.19 -10.19
N ALA A 167 4.48 -20.54 -10.86
CA ALA A 167 4.19 -19.39 -11.69
C ALA A 167 3.19 -19.72 -12.81
N ALA A 168 3.41 -20.83 -13.55
CA ALA A 168 2.49 -21.28 -14.60
C ALA A 168 1.09 -21.57 -14.05
N LYS A 169 0.99 -22.27 -12.90
CA LYS A 169 -0.29 -22.55 -12.24
C LYS A 169 -1.05 -21.28 -11.87
N VAL A 170 -0.36 -20.22 -11.44
CA VAL A 170 -1.02 -18.94 -11.15
C VAL A 170 -1.65 -18.34 -12.40
N LEU A 171 -0.94 -18.36 -13.54
CA LEU A 171 -1.49 -17.83 -14.80
C LEU A 171 -2.67 -18.68 -15.31
N GLU A 172 -2.56 -20.00 -15.23
CA GLU A 172 -3.65 -20.93 -15.57
C GLU A 172 -4.90 -20.66 -14.73
N SER A 173 -4.75 -20.51 -13.41
CA SER A 173 -5.87 -20.21 -12.51
C SER A 173 -6.54 -18.86 -12.81
N LEU A 174 -5.80 -17.87 -13.32
CA LEU A 174 -6.39 -16.58 -13.72
C LEU A 174 -7.29 -16.72 -14.95
N VAL A 175 -6.99 -17.67 -15.84
CA VAL A 175 -7.81 -17.99 -17.00
C VAL A 175 -9.04 -18.78 -16.57
N GLU A 176 -8.86 -19.82 -15.75
CA GLU A 176 -9.94 -20.66 -15.21
C GLU A 176 -10.99 -19.84 -14.45
N ASP A 177 -10.54 -18.83 -13.68
CA ASP A 177 -11.42 -17.96 -12.91
C ASP A 177 -12.05 -16.82 -13.75
N GLY A 178 -11.75 -16.71 -15.05
CA GLY A 178 -12.26 -15.65 -15.92
C GLY A 178 -11.71 -14.25 -15.59
N HIS A 179 -10.48 -14.17 -15.09
CA HIS A 179 -9.84 -12.95 -14.58
C HIS A 179 -8.79 -12.35 -15.54
N THR A 180 -8.93 -12.64 -16.83
CA THR A 180 -8.06 -12.13 -17.90
C THR A 180 -8.88 -11.74 -19.12
N SER A 181 -8.49 -10.62 -19.73
CA SER A 181 -9.04 -10.17 -21.03
C SER A 181 -8.36 -10.87 -22.21
N ASP A 182 -7.22 -11.54 -21.98
CA ASP A 182 -6.47 -12.29 -22.99
C ASP A 182 -6.06 -13.67 -22.43
N PRO A 183 -6.98 -14.66 -22.46
CA PRO A 183 -6.72 -16.03 -22.05
C PRO A 183 -5.56 -16.70 -22.80
N ASP A 184 -5.46 -16.45 -24.10
CA ASP A 184 -4.49 -17.13 -24.96
C ASP A 184 -3.06 -16.70 -24.65
N ASP A 185 -2.82 -15.40 -24.43
CA ASP A 185 -1.51 -14.91 -24.02
C ASP A 185 -1.10 -15.43 -22.63
N GLU A 186 -2.02 -15.46 -21.66
CA GLU A 186 -1.73 -16.00 -20.32
C GLU A 186 -1.39 -17.50 -20.36
N LEU A 187 -2.14 -18.29 -21.14
CA LEU A 187 -1.82 -19.71 -21.34
C LEU A 187 -0.50 -19.90 -22.10
N ALA A 188 -0.19 -19.05 -23.09
CA ALA A 188 1.08 -19.08 -23.79
C ALA A 188 2.26 -18.78 -22.85
N LYS A 189 2.12 -17.79 -21.96
CA LYS A 189 3.09 -17.51 -20.88
C LYS A 189 3.25 -18.71 -19.94
N ALA A 190 2.14 -19.33 -19.50
CA ALA A 190 2.18 -20.51 -18.65
C ALA A 190 2.94 -21.69 -19.30
N ARG A 191 2.65 -21.98 -20.58
CA ARG A 191 3.36 -23.02 -21.35
C ARG A 191 4.86 -22.73 -21.47
N ARG A 192 5.23 -21.47 -21.76
CA ARG A 192 6.64 -21.03 -21.80
C ARG A 192 7.34 -21.25 -20.47
N LEU A 193 6.69 -20.95 -19.35
CA LEU A 193 7.24 -21.19 -18.01
C LEU A 193 7.48 -22.68 -17.76
N ARG A 194 6.50 -23.54 -18.06
CA ARG A 194 6.64 -25.00 -17.91
C ARG A 194 7.78 -25.58 -18.74
N ALA A 195 7.99 -25.06 -19.95
CA ALA A 195 9.06 -25.52 -20.84
C ALA A 195 10.47 -25.23 -20.31
N ARG A 196 10.66 -24.27 -19.37
CA ARG A 196 11.99 -23.96 -18.80
C ARG A 196 12.51 -24.99 -17.80
N LEU A 197 11.74 -26.05 -17.52
CA LEU A 197 12.10 -27.16 -16.64
C LEU A 197 12.64 -28.37 -17.42
N ASN A 198 12.48 -28.36 -18.75
CA ASN A 198 13.05 -29.35 -19.68
C ASN A 198 14.38 -28.83 -20.23
#